data_AF-A0A923VRS4-F1
#
_entry.id   AF-A0A923VRS4-F1
#
_cell.length_a   1.000
_cell.length_b   1.000
_cell.length_c   1.000
_cell.angle_alpha   90.00
_cell.angle_beta   90.00
_cell.angle_gamma   90.00
#
_symmetry.space_group_name_H-M   'P 1'
#
loop_
_entity.id
_entity.type
_entity.pdbx_description
1 polymer ?
#
loop_
_entity_poly.entity_id
_entity_poly.type
_entity_poly.pdbx_seq_one_letter_code
_entity_poly.pdbx_strand_id
1 'polypeptide(L)' 'MKAYVFPGQGAQFIGMGKDLYENSELAKSLFE' A
#
# COMPACT_ATOMS: atom_id res chain seq x y z
N MET A 1 -13.04 17.72 10.82
CA MET A 1 -12.48 17.46 9.47
C MET A 1 -11.32 16.49 9.63
N LYS A 2 -11.26 15.41 8.84
CA LYS A 2 -10.15 14.44 8.86
C LYS A 2 -9.38 14.56 7.55
N ALA A 3 -8.05 14.54 7.62
CA ALA A 3 -7.17 14.57 6.46
C ALA A 3 -6.39 13.26 6.38
N TYR A 4 -6.21 12.75 5.17
CA TYR A 4 -5.36 11.61 4.89
C TYR A 4 -4.08 12.13 4.24
N VAL A 5 -2.94 11.84 4.85
CA VAL A 5 -1.61 12.25 4.36
C VAL A 5 -0.86 10.98 3.99
N PHE A 6 -0.36 10.94 2.76
CA PHE A 6 0.35 9.79 2.23
C PHE A 6 1.86 10.07 2.21
N PRO A 7 2.70 9.06 2.52
CA PRO A 7 4.15 9.23 2.53
C PRO A 7 4.69 9.52 1.12
N GLY A 8 5.77 10.31 1.06
CA GLY A 8 6.47 10.64 -0.18
C GLY A 8 7.60 9.67 -0.51
N GLN A 9 8.45 10.08 -1.45
CA GLN A 9 9.64 9.32 -1.86
C GLN A 9 10.63 9.16 -0.69
N GLY A 10 11.27 8.00 -0.59
CA GLY A 10 12.21 7.65 0.48
C GLY A 10 11.62 6.80 1.61
N ALA A 11 10.29 6.65 1.66
CA ALA A 11 9.61 5.79 2.63
C ALA A 11 9.53 4.31 2.20
N GLN A 12 9.95 3.97 0.98
CA GLN A 12 9.87 2.62 0.44
C GLN A 12 10.87 1.66 1.10
N PHE A 13 10.49 0.40 1.24
CA PHE A 13 11.35 -0.69 1.71
C PHE A 13 10.97 -2.03 1.05
N ILE A 14 11.88 -2.99 1.05
CA ILE A 14 11.65 -4.31 0.46
C ILE A 14 10.52 -5.02 1.22
N GLY A 15 9.52 -5.49 0.48
CA GLY A 15 8.34 -6.16 1.04
C GLY A 15 7.19 -5.22 1.45
N MET A 16 7.32 -3.91 1.23
CA MET A 16 6.22 -2.96 1.44
C MET A 16 4.97 -3.39 0.64
N GLY A 17 3.81 -3.41 1.30
CA GLY A 17 2.54 -3.77 0.67
C GLY A 17 2.29 -5.27 0.51
N LYS A 18 3.26 -6.14 0.83
CA LYS A 18 3.14 -7.59 0.66
C LYS A 18 1.96 -8.19 1.44
N ASP A 19 1.87 -7.90 2.75
CA ASP A 19 0.81 -8.44 3.59
C ASP A 19 -0.59 -7.98 3.12
N LEU A 20 -0.69 -6.74 2.65
CA LEU A 20 -1.94 -6.19 2.12
C LEU A 20 -2.32 -6.85 0.80
N TYR A 21 -1.35 -7.05 -0.10
CA TYR A 21 -1.53 -7.77 -1.35
C TYR A 21 -1.98 -9.21 -1.10
N GLU A 22 -1.34 -9.96 -0.20
CA GLU A 22 -1.66 -11.37 0.02
C GLU A 22 -3.08 -11.58 0.58
N ASN A 23 -3.55 -10.65 1.41
CA ASN A 23 -4.79 -10.79 2.19
C ASN A 23 -6.00 -10.00 1.66
N SER A 24 -5.86 -9.23 0.58
CA SER A 24 -6.96 -8.42 0.03
C SER A 24 -7.10 -8.60 -1.48
N GLU A 25 -8.22 -9.16 -1.91
CA GLU A 25 -8.54 -9.31 -3.34
C GLU A 25 -8.62 -7.95 -4.06
N LEU A 26 -9.14 -6.92 -3.39
CA LEU A 26 -9.13 -5.57 -3.92
C LEU A 26 -7.70 -5.05 -4.08
N ALA A 27 -6.83 -5.26 -3.09
CA ALA A 27 -5.43 -4.87 -3.23
C ALA A 27 -4.77 -5.62 -4.39
N LYS A 28 -4.97 -6.94 -4.52
CA LYS A 28 -4.42 -7.72 -5.67
C LYS A 28 -4.82 -7.11 -7.01
N SER A 29 -6.12 -6.81 -7.19
CA SER A 29 -6.63 -6.24 -8.45
C SER A 29 -6.08 -4.85 -8.81
N LEU A 30 -5.53 -4.12 -7.85
CA LEU A 30 -4.93 -2.79 -8.08
C LEU A 30 -3.44 -2.86 -8.41
N PHE A 31 -2.79 -4.00 -8.16
CA PHE A 31 -1.38 -4.24 -8.46
C PHE A 31 -1.16 -4.95 -9.82
N GLU A 32 -2.22 -5.53 -10.42
CA GLU A 32 -2.23 -6.14 -11.76
C GLU A 32 -2.54 -5.10 -12.85
#